data_AF-A0A7L9BBJ5-F1
#
_entry.id   AF-A0A7L9BBJ5-F1
#
_cell.length_a   1.000
_cell.length_b   1.000
_cell.length_c   1.000
_cell.angle_alpha   90.00
_cell.angle_beta   90.00
_cell.angle_gamma   90.00
#
_symmetry.space_group_name_H-M   'P 1'
#
loop_
_entity.id
_entity.type
_entity.pdbx_description
1 polymer ?
#
loop_
_entity_poly.entity_id
_entity_poly.type
_entity_poly.pdbx_seq_one_letter_code
_entity_poly.pdbx_strand_id
1 'polypeptide(L)'
;MDDTLVNGTKTTKELEKVVIRFAGDSGDGMQLTGSQFSFTSALWGNDLATFPDFPAEIRAPQGTVEGVSGFQVQIGKIDIYTPGDQADVLVAMNPAALKSNLQFARKGGNIIIDMDAFVDRNIEKAGFKTNPLEDGSLNDYNVVEAPISSLTKAALEGLQLDNKSIMRSKNMFALGMMYWLFDRSLKETEKYIEDKFRKTPALAEGNKRALNAGYHYAETIEALPARYKVPPASIEKGIYRHISGNTATAWGLIAAAEKLGKQLFLGSYPITPASDILHELSRHKNLGVITMQAEDEIAAVCSAIGASYAGQVGVTTSSGPGIALKGEAIGLAVMAEVPLVVVDVQRGGPSTGLPTKTEQADINIAVYGRNSESPAVVIAASTPSNCFEFAYQAVKLAVEHMTPVILLTDGYLANGSEPWKYPKLADLPPIKINEPQKSNGTYYPYARDPETLARGWAIPGTTGLEHRIGGLEKQDLTGNVSYDPQNHEKMVRTRAEKVARVANYIPELDVIGKGDGKLLVVGWGGTYGGLLTSVKELQQANKKIDFAHFNYINPLPKNTQQIFEKYDKILVCELNMGQFASLLRSKFPGLNILSYNKIQGQPFLVTELKEVFINHLKD
;
A
#
# COMPACT_ATOMS: atom_id res chain seq x y z
N MET A 1 -20.61 24.68 -41.04
CA MET A 1 -19.79 25.89 -41.23
C MET A 1 -20.13 26.80 -40.07
N ASP A 2 -19.34 26.71 -39.02
CA ASP A 2 -19.32 27.67 -37.93
C ASP A 2 -17.84 28.02 -37.76
N ASP A 3 -17.53 29.26 -38.11
CA ASP A 3 -16.18 29.80 -38.21
C ASP A 3 -15.70 30.18 -36.81
N THR A 4 -14.84 29.34 -36.23
CA THR A 4 -14.01 29.73 -35.08
C THR A 4 -12.55 29.43 -35.37
N LEU A 5 -12.00 30.11 -36.37
CA LEU A 5 -10.58 30.44 -36.43
C LEU A 5 -10.39 31.78 -35.71
N VAL A 6 -10.17 31.73 -34.40
CA VAL A 6 -9.75 32.89 -33.61
C VAL A 6 -8.42 32.53 -32.95
N ASN A 7 -7.34 33.07 -33.51
CA ASN A 7 -5.96 33.20 -32.98
C ASN A 7 -5.31 31.95 -32.34
N GLY A 8 -4.05 31.68 -32.70
CA GLY A 8 -3.22 30.54 -32.25
C GLY A 8 -2.93 30.41 -30.74
N THR A 9 -3.80 30.90 -29.87
CA THR A 9 -3.82 30.66 -28.43
C THR A 9 -4.49 29.31 -28.14
N LYS A 10 -3.66 28.31 -27.79
CA LYS A 10 -4.13 27.03 -27.25
C LYS A 10 -5.07 27.26 -26.07
N THR A 11 -6.21 26.58 -26.06
CA THR A 11 -7.27 26.80 -25.06
C THR A 11 -6.96 26.08 -23.75
N THR A 12 -7.24 26.72 -22.61
CA THR A 12 -7.14 26.07 -21.29
C THR A 12 -8.50 25.52 -20.88
N LYS A 13 -8.58 24.22 -20.57
CA LYS A 13 -9.78 23.54 -20.10
C LYS A 13 -9.61 23.12 -18.65
N GLU A 14 -10.61 23.34 -17.81
CA GLU A 14 -10.60 22.86 -16.43
C GLU A 14 -11.18 21.44 -16.34
N LEU A 15 -10.52 20.57 -15.57
CA LEU A 15 -10.95 19.20 -15.31
C LEU A 15 -11.16 19.00 -13.81
N GLU A 16 -12.16 18.20 -13.44
CA GLU A 16 -12.38 17.84 -12.03
C GLU A 16 -11.38 16.82 -11.53
N LYS A 17 -11.06 15.84 -12.38
CA LYS A 17 -10.07 14.79 -12.14
C LYS A 17 -9.48 14.34 -13.47
N VAL A 18 -8.30 13.76 -13.43
CA VAL A 18 -7.65 13.16 -14.62
C VAL A 18 -6.81 11.96 -14.21
N VAL A 19 -6.80 10.94 -15.04
CA VAL A 19 -5.98 9.73 -14.88
C VAL A 19 -4.88 9.72 -15.92
N ILE A 20 -3.64 9.55 -15.46
CA ILE A 20 -2.44 9.54 -16.30
C ILE A 20 -1.69 8.24 -16.05
N ARG A 21 -1.25 7.59 -17.13
CA ARG A 21 -0.44 6.38 -17.05
C ARG A 21 0.85 6.54 -17.83
N PHE A 22 1.98 6.33 -17.17
CA PHE A 22 3.31 6.30 -17.76
C PHE A 22 3.75 4.85 -17.94
N ALA A 23 4.17 4.46 -19.14
CA ALA A 23 4.56 3.10 -19.45
C ALA A 23 5.82 3.06 -20.31
N GLY A 24 6.73 2.15 -19.99
CA GLY A 24 8.03 1.99 -20.63
C GLY A 24 8.75 0.76 -20.12
N ASP A 25 9.95 0.48 -20.63
CA ASP A 25 10.72 -0.65 -20.13
C ASP A 25 11.18 -0.42 -18.69
N SER A 26 11.40 -1.52 -17.96
CA SER A 26 12.10 -1.45 -16.68
C SER A 26 13.46 -0.78 -16.84
N GLY A 27 13.68 0.30 -16.09
CA GLY A 27 14.88 1.13 -16.20
C GLY A 27 14.75 2.38 -17.08
N ASP A 28 13.65 2.54 -17.82
CA ASP A 28 13.34 3.79 -18.56
C ASP A 28 12.90 4.92 -17.62
N GLY A 29 12.78 4.68 -16.31
CA GLY A 29 12.50 5.73 -15.34
C GLY A 29 11.04 6.18 -15.27
N MET A 30 10.08 5.39 -15.75
CA MET A 30 8.64 5.72 -15.69
C MET A 30 8.13 5.89 -14.26
N GLN A 31 8.62 5.08 -13.33
CA GLN A 31 8.35 5.22 -11.89
C GLN A 31 8.79 6.60 -11.36
N LEU A 32 9.97 7.06 -11.78
CA LEU A 32 10.50 8.36 -11.39
C LEU A 32 9.66 9.50 -12.00
N THR A 33 9.35 9.41 -13.29
CA THR A 33 8.50 10.38 -14.00
C THR A 33 7.14 10.51 -13.32
N GLY A 34 6.46 9.40 -13.07
CA GLY A 34 5.17 9.39 -12.37
C GLY A 34 5.25 9.93 -10.94
N SER A 35 6.31 9.58 -10.20
CA SER A 35 6.52 10.10 -8.84
C SER A 35 6.75 11.61 -8.81
N GLN A 36 7.55 12.15 -9.74
CA GLN A 36 7.78 13.61 -9.84
C GLN A 36 6.50 14.35 -10.24
N PHE A 37 5.73 13.79 -11.17
CA PHE A 37 4.43 14.36 -11.54
C PHE A 37 3.45 14.39 -10.37
N SER A 38 3.40 13.30 -9.59
CA SER A 38 2.56 13.19 -8.40
C SER A 38 2.98 14.20 -7.33
N PHE A 39 4.28 14.29 -7.04
CA PHE A 39 4.83 15.24 -6.06
C PHE A 39 4.53 16.70 -6.43
N THR A 40 4.77 17.07 -7.70
CA THR A 40 4.49 18.43 -8.18
C THR A 40 3.00 18.76 -8.13
N SER A 41 2.13 17.78 -8.42
CA SER A 41 0.67 17.98 -8.33
C SER A 41 0.19 18.10 -6.88
N ALA A 42 0.78 17.35 -5.94
CA ALA A 42 0.50 17.51 -4.51
C ALA A 42 0.90 18.90 -3.99
N LEU A 43 2.04 19.45 -4.44
CA LEU A 43 2.46 20.81 -4.09
C LEU A 43 1.50 21.89 -4.64
N TRP A 44 0.82 21.59 -5.75
CA TRP A 44 -0.25 22.44 -6.29
C TRP A 44 -1.57 22.31 -5.52
N GLY A 45 -1.63 21.42 -4.51
CA GLY A 45 -2.79 21.19 -3.68
C GLY A 45 -3.81 20.24 -4.29
N ASN A 46 -3.46 19.44 -5.29
CA ASN A 46 -4.34 18.36 -5.76
C ASN A 46 -4.35 17.20 -4.78
N ASP A 47 -5.52 16.59 -4.61
CA ASP A 47 -5.58 15.26 -4.02
C ASP A 47 -5.19 14.21 -5.08
N LEU A 48 -4.61 13.09 -4.64
CA LEU A 48 -4.07 12.08 -5.55
C LEU A 48 -4.01 10.69 -4.95
N ALA A 49 -4.05 9.70 -5.85
CA ALA A 49 -3.69 8.32 -5.56
C ALA A 49 -2.85 7.75 -6.70
N THR A 50 -1.86 6.92 -6.36
CA THR A 50 -0.91 6.35 -7.31
C THR A 50 -0.91 4.84 -7.28
N PHE A 51 -0.53 4.24 -8.41
CA PHE A 51 -0.31 2.81 -8.55
C PHE A 51 0.95 2.53 -9.38
N PRO A 52 2.08 2.27 -8.70
CA PRO A 52 3.26 1.68 -9.31
C PRO A 52 2.98 0.24 -9.77
N ASP A 53 3.04 -0.02 -11.06
CA ASP A 53 2.82 -1.33 -11.67
C ASP A 53 4.16 -1.88 -12.20
N PHE A 54 4.79 -2.74 -11.39
CA PHE A 54 6.05 -3.36 -11.76
C PHE A 54 5.81 -4.63 -12.59
N PRO A 55 6.71 -4.97 -13.52
CA PRO A 55 6.62 -6.24 -14.23
C PRO A 55 6.73 -7.42 -13.27
N ALA A 56 6.21 -8.57 -13.68
CA ALA A 56 6.34 -9.81 -12.93
C ALA A 56 7.80 -10.29 -12.88
N GLU A 57 8.57 -10.04 -13.95
CA GLU A 57 9.97 -10.44 -14.05
C GLU A 57 10.94 -9.28 -13.78
N ILE A 58 11.90 -9.51 -12.88
CA ILE A 58 12.94 -8.53 -12.54
C ILE A 58 13.93 -8.31 -13.70
N ARG A 59 14.07 -9.28 -14.62
CA ARG A 59 15.01 -9.24 -15.76
C ARG A 59 14.37 -9.67 -17.09
N ALA A 60 13.15 -9.24 -17.35
CA ALA A 60 12.57 -9.45 -18.68
C ALA A 60 13.41 -8.71 -19.76
N PRO A 61 13.54 -9.27 -20.97
CA PRO A 61 14.27 -8.62 -22.05
C PRO A 61 13.66 -7.26 -22.41
N GLN A 62 14.51 -6.25 -22.64
CA GLN A 62 14.04 -4.93 -23.04
C GLN A 62 13.23 -4.96 -24.34
N GLY A 63 12.09 -4.25 -24.36
CA GLY A 63 11.16 -4.21 -25.50
C GLY A 63 10.19 -5.39 -25.57
N THR A 64 10.06 -6.19 -24.51
CA THR A 64 9.04 -7.25 -24.36
C THR A 64 7.93 -6.78 -23.44
N VAL A 65 6.73 -7.35 -23.59
CA VAL A 65 5.54 -6.99 -22.79
C VAL A 65 5.76 -7.29 -21.31
N GLU A 66 6.47 -8.38 -21.03
CA GLU A 66 6.78 -8.88 -19.69
C GLU A 66 7.73 -7.96 -18.92
N GLY A 67 8.51 -7.11 -19.62
CA GLY A 67 9.45 -6.16 -19.03
C GLY A 67 8.93 -4.75 -18.84
N VAL A 68 7.68 -4.50 -19.22
CA VAL A 68 7.06 -3.18 -19.11
C VAL A 68 6.78 -2.84 -17.65
N SER A 69 7.16 -1.63 -17.28
CA SER A 69 6.80 -1.00 -16.02
C SER A 69 5.83 0.15 -16.28
N GLY A 70 4.76 0.18 -15.50
CA GLY A 70 3.74 1.20 -15.52
C GLY A 70 3.72 2.03 -14.23
N PHE A 71 3.33 3.30 -14.34
CA PHE A 71 2.98 4.12 -13.18
C PHE A 71 1.70 4.86 -13.51
N GLN A 72 0.65 4.62 -12.72
CA GLN A 72 -0.61 5.32 -12.88
C GLN A 72 -0.81 6.31 -11.74
N VAL A 73 -1.35 7.47 -12.07
CA VAL A 73 -1.73 8.50 -11.10
C VAL A 73 -3.06 9.09 -11.49
N GLN A 74 -3.93 9.23 -10.50
CA GLN A 74 -5.11 10.06 -10.61
C GLN A 74 -4.91 11.30 -9.75
N ILE A 75 -5.18 12.48 -10.32
CA ILE A 75 -5.21 13.75 -9.59
C ILE A 75 -6.60 14.38 -9.72
N GLY A 76 -7.02 15.12 -8.70
CA GLY A 76 -8.32 15.79 -8.73
C GLY A 76 -8.44 17.00 -7.81
N LYS A 77 -9.50 17.77 -8.04
CA LYS A 77 -10.01 18.80 -7.12
C LYS A 77 -10.99 18.22 -6.07
N ILE A 78 -11.40 16.97 -6.26
CA ILE A 78 -12.25 16.20 -5.35
C ILE A 78 -11.40 15.18 -4.60
N ASP A 79 -11.97 14.54 -3.58
CA ASP A 79 -11.30 13.43 -2.90
C ASP A 79 -11.01 12.28 -3.89
N ILE A 80 -9.75 11.85 -3.95
CA ILE A 80 -9.27 10.76 -4.81
C ILE A 80 -8.83 9.58 -3.95
N TYR A 81 -9.52 8.45 -4.10
CA TYR A 81 -9.21 7.22 -3.34
C TYR A 81 -8.65 6.09 -4.21
N THR A 82 -8.63 6.27 -5.53
CA THR A 82 -8.19 5.24 -6.49
C THR A 82 -7.23 5.84 -7.51
N PRO A 83 -6.33 5.06 -8.12
CA PRO A 83 -5.51 5.52 -9.25
C PRO A 83 -6.32 5.66 -10.55
N GLY A 84 -7.63 5.34 -10.54
CA GLY A 84 -8.53 5.40 -11.69
C GLY A 84 -8.59 4.10 -12.49
N ASP A 85 -9.67 3.90 -13.26
CA ASP A 85 -9.85 2.68 -14.05
C ASP A 85 -9.14 2.76 -15.41
N GLN A 86 -9.34 3.88 -16.11
CA GLN A 86 -8.79 4.13 -17.43
C GLN A 86 -8.07 5.47 -17.45
N ALA A 87 -6.91 5.50 -18.11
CA ALA A 87 -6.10 6.68 -18.33
C ALA A 87 -6.73 7.59 -19.39
N ASP A 88 -6.94 8.85 -19.04
CA ASP A 88 -7.26 9.92 -19.99
C ASP A 88 -6.02 10.30 -20.82
N VAL A 89 -4.82 10.08 -20.28
CA VAL A 89 -3.54 10.20 -20.99
C VAL A 89 -2.65 8.99 -20.74
N LEU A 90 -2.27 8.28 -21.80
CA LEU A 90 -1.27 7.22 -21.78
C LEU A 90 0.03 7.74 -22.41
N VAL A 91 1.13 7.71 -21.67
CA VAL A 91 2.48 7.93 -22.20
C VAL A 91 3.14 6.57 -22.40
N ALA A 92 3.38 6.16 -23.65
CA ALA A 92 3.97 4.88 -23.99
C ALA A 92 5.31 5.07 -24.72
N MET A 93 6.41 4.72 -24.03
CA MET A 93 7.78 5.00 -24.52
C MET A 93 8.29 4.02 -25.59
N ASN A 94 7.56 2.95 -25.89
CA ASN A 94 7.90 1.96 -26.90
C ASN A 94 6.67 1.09 -27.28
N PRO A 95 6.75 0.23 -28.32
CA PRO A 95 5.64 -0.63 -28.73
C PRO A 95 5.17 -1.61 -27.64
N ALA A 96 6.06 -2.20 -26.85
CA ALA A 96 5.68 -3.13 -25.78
C ALA A 96 4.84 -2.45 -24.69
N ALA A 97 5.23 -1.22 -24.33
CA ALA A 97 4.50 -0.36 -23.40
C ALA A 97 3.11 -0.01 -23.93
N LEU A 98 3.00 0.32 -25.22
CA LEU A 98 1.71 0.55 -25.86
C LEU A 98 0.83 -0.70 -25.78
N LYS A 99 1.34 -1.86 -26.25
CA LYS A 99 0.56 -3.10 -26.31
C LYS A 99 0.00 -3.55 -24.97
N SER A 100 0.83 -3.49 -23.92
CA SER A 100 0.46 -3.93 -22.57
C SER A 100 -0.51 -2.98 -21.86
N ASN A 101 -0.52 -1.70 -22.23
CA ASN A 101 -1.28 -0.67 -21.51
C ASN A 101 -2.44 -0.04 -22.29
N LEU A 102 -2.57 -0.29 -23.59
CA LEU A 102 -3.66 0.27 -24.42
C LEU A 102 -5.05 -0.09 -23.87
N GLN A 103 -5.21 -1.28 -23.29
CA GLN A 103 -6.45 -1.71 -22.63
C GLN A 103 -6.87 -0.81 -21.45
N PHE A 104 -5.91 -0.11 -20.83
CA PHE A 104 -6.16 0.83 -19.74
C PHE A 104 -6.29 2.27 -20.25
N ALA A 105 -6.18 2.54 -21.56
CA ALA A 105 -6.42 3.86 -22.12
C ALA A 105 -7.90 4.04 -22.44
N ARG A 106 -8.46 5.18 -22.01
CA ARG A 106 -9.84 5.53 -22.32
C ARG A 106 -9.97 5.87 -23.82
N LYS A 107 -11.01 5.35 -24.48
CA LYS A 107 -11.35 5.77 -25.84
C LYS A 107 -11.61 7.29 -25.90
N GLY A 108 -11.08 7.95 -26.92
CA GLY A 108 -11.03 9.41 -27.04
C GLY A 108 -9.97 10.09 -26.16
N GLY A 109 -9.22 9.33 -25.36
CA GLY A 109 -8.08 9.82 -24.58
C GLY A 109 -6.85 10.10 -25.44
N ASN A 110 -5.84 10.74 -24.84
CA ASN A 110 -4.59 11.06 -25.50
C ASN A 110 -3.58 9.92 -25.32
N ILE A 111 -2.87 9.55 -26.39
CA ILE A 111 -1.75 8.62 -26.34
C ILE A 111 -0.51 9.37 -26.82
N ILE A 112 0.46 9.60 -25.93
CA ILE A 112 1.75 10.20 -26.28
C ILE A 112 2.75 9.07 -26.45
N ILE A 113 3.40 9.00 -27.61
CA ILE A 113 4.38 7.96 -27.92
C ILE A 113 5.74 8.56 -28.29
N ASP A 114 6.80 7.81 -27.99
CA ASP A 114 8.13 8.04 -28.56
C ASP A 114 8.20 7.36 -29.94
N MET A 115 7.88 8.10 -31.01
CA MET A 115 7.82 7.53 -32.37
C MET A 115 9.16 6.93 -32.82
N ASP A 116 10.28 7.43 -32.30
CA ASP A 116 11.62 6.90 -32.59
C ASP A 116 11.80 5.44 -32.12
N ALA A 117 10.97 4.97 -31.18
CA ALA A 117 11.01 3.61 -30.67
C ALA A 117 10.20 2.60 -31.52
N PHE A 118 9.36 3.06 -32.45
CA PHE A 118 8.48 2.25 -33.29
C PHE A 118 9.18 1.80 -34.59
N VAL A 119 10.31 1.11 -34.42
CA VAL A 119 11.05 0.47 -35.52
C VAL A 119 10.70 -1.03 -35.61
N ASP A 120 10.81 -1.62 -36.81
CA ASP A 120 10.42 -3.02 -37.10
C ASP A 120 10.86 -4.02 -36.02
N ARG A 121 12.13 -3.94 -35.60
CA ARG A 121 12.69 -4.82 -34.56
C ARG A 121 11.96 -4.74 -33.22
N ASN A 122 11.54 -3.55 -32.81
CA ASN A 122 10.85 -3.34 -31.53
C ASN A 122 9.37 -3.73 -31.63
N ILE A 123 8.76 -3.49 -32.78
CA ILE A 123 7.38 -3.89 -33.10
C ILE A 123 7.28 -5.43 -33.06
N GLU A 124 8.21 -6.13 -33.71
CA GLU A 124 8.29 -7.59 -33.71
C GLU A 124 8.52 -8.14 -32.29
N LYS A 125 9.45 -7.56 -31.52
CA LYS A 125 9.71 -7.95 -30.12
C LYS A 125 8.51 -7.75 -29.20
N ALA A 126 7.74 -6.69 -29.38
CA ALA A 126 6.49 -6.48 -28.67
C ALA A 126 5.40 -7.48 -29.11
N GLY A 127 5.63 -8.24 -30.18
CA GLY A 127 4.72 -9.23 -30.73
C GLY A 127 3.57 -8.61 -31.53
N PHE A 128 3.78 -7.44 -32.14
CA PHE A 128 2.87 -6.91 -33.13
C PHE A 128 3.13 -7.57 -34.49
N LYS A 129 2.06 -7.76 -35.29
CA LYS A 129 2.17 -8.27 -36.66
C LYS A 129 2.36 -7.15 -37.69
N THR A 130 1.83 -5.98 -37.38
CA THR A 130 1.82 -4.76 -38.20
C THR A 130 2.19 -3.57 -37.33
N ASN A 131 2.62 -2.47 -37.94
CA ASN A 131 2.89 -1.24 -37.20
C ASN A 131 1.57 -0.69 -36.61
N PRO A 132 1.41 -0.63 -35.27
CA PRO A 132 0.17 -0.14 -34.65
C PRO A 132 -0.13 1.34 -34.96
N LEU A 133 0.86 2.10 -35.44
CA LEU A 133 0.67 3.49 -35.87
C LEU A 133 -0.02 3.60 -37.23
N GLU A 134 -0.02 2.53 -38.02
CA GLU A 134 -0.49 2.53 -39.42
C GLU A 134 -1.67 1.58 -39.66
N ASP A 135 -1.93 0.64 -38.76
CA ASP A 135 -2.95 -0.41 -38.95
C ASP A 135 -4.38 -0.02 -38.50
N GLY A 136 -4.55 1.22 -38.05
CA GLY A 136 -5.83 1.77 -37.61
C GLY A 136 -6.27 1.33 -36.21
N SER A 137 -5.46 0.55 -35.48
CA SER A 137 -5.78 0.12 -34.11
C SER A 137 -5.89 1.28 -33.11
N LEU A 138 -5.31 2.43 -33.44
CA LEU A 138 -5.33 3.64 -32.59
C LEU A 138 -6.36 4.69 -33.01
N ASN A 139 -7.24 4.40 -33.99
CA ASN A 139 -8.22 5.36 -34.52
C ASN A 139 -9.22 5.89 -33.48
N ASP A 140 -9.45 5.14 -32.40
CA ASP A 140 -10.33 5.54 -31.29
C ASP A 140 -9.65 6.53 -30.32
N TYR A 141 -8.41 6.97 -30.57
CA TYR A 141 -7.60 7.76 -29.65
C TYR A 141 -7.00 9.00 -30.34
N ASN A 142 -6.64 10.01 -29.55
CA ASN A 142 -5.83 11.13 -30.03
C ASN A 142 -4.34 10.80 -29.85
N VAL A 143 -3.67 10.39 -30.93
CA VAL A 143 -2.26 9.97 -30.88
C VAL A 143 -1.34 11.17 -31.13
N VAL A 144 -0.38 11.37 -30.21
CA VAL A 144 0.68 12.37 -30.30
C VAL A 144 2.00 11.64 -30.54
N GLU A 145 2.43 11.63 -31.79
CA GLU A 145 3.68 11.03 -32.23
C GLU A 145 4.84 12.03 -32.03
N ALA A 146 5.57 11.87 -30.92
CA ALA A 146 6.67 12.75 -30.59
C ALA A 146 8.02 12.04 -30.82
N PRO A 147 9.00 12.65 -31.52
CA PRO A 147 10.35 12.11 -31.66
C PRO A 147 11.17 12.37 -30.39
N ILE A 148 10.72 11.77 -29.27
CA ILE A 148 11.23 12.04 -27.91
C ILE A 148 12.70 11.67 -27.82
N SER A 149 13.10 10.51 -28.34
CA SER A 149 14.49 10.06 -28.27
C SER A 149 15.43 10.96 -29.07
N SER A 150 15.04 11.33 -30.29
CA SER A 150 15.83 12.18 -31.19
C SER A 150 15.95 13.61 -30.64
N LEU A 151 14.86 14.20 -30.16
CA LEU A 151 14.87 15.54 -29.56
C LEU A 151 15.60 15.58 -28.22
N THR A 152 15.55 14.51 -27.43
CA THR A 152 16.36 14.40 -26.20
C THR A 152 17.85 14.42 -26.55
N LYS A 153 18.29 13.69 -27.58
CA LYS A 153 19.70 13.73 -28.00
C LYS A 153 20.12 15.13 -28.45
N ALA A 154 19.31 15.79 -29.25
CA ALA A 154 19.57 17.15 -29.71
C ALA A 154 19.66 18.15 -28.54
N ALA A 155 18.74 18.07 -27.57
CA ALA A 155 18.73 18.96 -26.41
C ALA A 155 19.96 18.80 -25.50
N LEU A 156 20.56 17.61 -25.50
CA LEU A 156 21.72 17.26 -24.66
C LEU A 156 23.06 17.36 -25.41
N GLU A 157 23.05 17.82 -26.67
CA GLU A 157 24.26 18.00 -27.46
C GLU A 157 25.26 18.94 -26.77
N GLY A 158 26.54 18.60 -26.85
CA GLY A 158 27.63 19.34 -26.20
C GLY A 158 27.85 19.03 -24.72
N LEU A 159 26.99 18.22 -24.07
CA LEU A 159 27.26 17.70 -22.73
C LEU A 159 28.18 16.47 -22.78
N GLN A 160 29.12 16.36 -21.85
CA GLN A 160 30.00 15.19 -21.70
C GLN A 160 29.26 14.01 -21.06
N LEU A 161 28.21 13.52 -21.72
CA LEU A 161 27.41 12.38 -21.29
C LEU A 161 27.55 11.25 -22.32
N ASP A 162 27.65 10.02 -21.85
CA ASP A 162 27.60 8.85 -22.71
C ASP A 162 26.18 8.64 -23.27
N ASN A 163 26.06 7.96 -24.42
CA ASN A 163 24.77 7.76 -25.09
C ASN A 163 23.74 7.05 -24.21
N LYS A 164 24.15 6.16 -23.29
CA LYS A 164 23.22 5.49 -22.37
C LYS A 164 22.64 6.47 -21.36
N SER A 165 23.44 7.40 -20.83
CA SER A 165 22.96 8.48 -19.96
C SER A 165 22.03 9.47 -20.68
N ILE A 166 22.32 9.80 -21.94
CA ILE A 166 21.43 10.65 -22.78
C ILE A 166 20.08 9.96 -22.97
N MET A 167 20.08 8.71 -23.43
CA MET A 167 18.85 7.94 -23.67
C MET A 167 18.02 7.74 -22.40
N ARG A 168 18.67 7.65 -21.22
CA ARG A 168 17.99 7.57 -19.92
C ARG A 168 17.31 8.88 -19.48
N SER A 169 17.61 10.00 -20.13
CA SER A 169 16.97 11.30 -19.84
C SER A 169 15.66 11.51 -20.61
N LYS A 170 15.30 10.59 -21.53
CA LYS A 170 14.06 10.68 -22.34
C LYS A 170 12.79 10.75 -21.49
N ASN A 171 12.85 10.18 -20.28
CA ASN A 171 11.74 10.19 -19.34
C ASN A 171 11.45 11.60 -18.77
N MET A 172 12.48 12.45 -18.67
CA MET A 172 12.33 13.86 -18.29
C MET A 172 11.74 14.68 -19.43
N PHE A 173 12.06 14.35 -20.68
CA PHE A 173 11.40 14.96 -21.83
C PHE A 173 9.90 14.66 -21.83
N ALA A 174 9.51 13.39 -21.65
CA ALA A 174 8.11 13.02 -21.48
C ALA A 174 7.45 13.74 -20.29
N LEU A 175 8.14 13.86 -19.14
CA LEU A 175 7.65 14.62 -17.99
C LEU A 175 7.40 16.10 -18.32
N GLY A 176 8.30 16.72 -19.09
CA GLY A 176 8.18 18.10 -19.53
C GLY A 176 6.94 18.34 -20.37
N MET A 177 6.65 17.43 -21.31
CA MET A 177 5.42 17.47 -22.11
C MET A 177 4.18 17.40 -21.21
N MET A 178 4.19 16.55 -20.18
CA MET A 178 3.09 16.42 -19.23
C MET A 178 2.92 17.66 -18.34
N TYR A 179 4.01 18.32 -17.96
CA TYR A 179 3.93 19.56 -17.19
C TYR A 179 3.34 20.70 -18.00
N TRP A 180 3.68 20.78 -19.28
CA TRP A 180 3.02 21.72 -20.16
C TRP A 180 1.53 21.39 -20.27
N LEU A 181 1.19 20.13 -20.56
CA LEU A 181 -0.17 19.64 -20.78
C LEU A 181 -1.10 19.90 -19.58
N PHE A 182 -0.59 19.77 -18.36
CA PHE A 182 -1.36 19.91 -17.12
C PHE A 182 -1.15 21.21 -16.35
N ASP A 183 -0.54 22.22 -16.98
CA ASP A 183 -0.24 23.50 -16.32
C ASP A 183 0.52 23.34 -14.99
N ARG A 184 1.70 22.69 -15.06
CA ARG A 184 2.60 22.47 -13.92
C ARG A 184 3.90 23.23 -14.11
N SER A 185 4.45 23.69 -13.00
CA SER A 185 5.75 24.39 -12.94
C SER A 185 6.91 23.40 -13.02
N LEU A 186 7.94 23.73 -13.78
CA LEU A 186 9.18 22.93 -13.87
C LEU A 186 10.05 23.05 -12.60
N LYS A 187 9.94 24.17 -11.86
CA LYS A 187 10.89 24.60 -10.81
C LYS A 187 11.18 23.55 -9.74
N GLU A 188 10.14 22.88 -9.23
CA GLU A 188 10.29 21.90 -8.14
C GLU A 188 11.05 20.66 -8.61
N THR A 189 10.80 20.23 -9.84
CA THR A 189 11.52 19.10 -10.45
C THR A 189 12.95 19.48 -10.82
N GLU A 190 13.20 20.70 -11.29
CA GLU A 190 14.56 21.18 -11.53
C GLU A 190 15.40 21.20 -10.25
N LYS A 191 14.83 21.69 -9.15
CA LYS A 191 15.47 21.66 -7.84
C LYS A 191 15.73 20.23 -7.37
N TYR A 192 14.77 19.33 -7.53
CA TYR A 192 14.96 17.90 -7.23
C TYR A 192 16.11 17.28 -8.05
N ILE A 193 16.20 17.59 -9.35
CA ILE A 193 17.26 17.11 -10.24
C ILE A 193 18.63 17.61 -9.74
N GLU A 194 18.74 18.89 -9.36
CA GLU A 194 19.95 19.49 -8.82
C GLU A 194 20.39 18.84 -7.51
N ASP A 195 19.45 18.61 -6.58
CA ASP A 195 19.74 17.97 -5.30
C ASP A 195 20.15 16.50 -5.47
N LYS A 196 19.45 15.75 -6.31
CA LYS A 196 19.72 14.33 -6.57
C LYS A 196 21.07 14.12 -7.24
N PHE A 197 21.39 14.93 -8.24
CA PHE A 197 22.59 14.80 -9.06
C PHE A 197 23.66 15.83 -8.70
N ARG A 198 23.64 16.33 -7.46
CA ARG A 198 24.61 17.31 -6.95
C ARG A 198 26.07 16.89 -7.14
N LYS A 199 26.35 15.58 -7.07
CA LYS A 199 27.69 15.00 -7.27
C LYS A 199 28.05 14.79 -8.74
N THR A 200 27.09 14.95 -9.66
CA THR A 200 27.21 14.72 -11.11
C THR A 200 26.55 15.85 -11.90
N PRO A 201 27.16 17.07 -11.93
CA PRO A 201 26.49 18.26 -12.48
C PRO A 201 26.10 18.16 -13.95
N ALA A 202 26.90 17.48 -14.78
CA ALA A 202 26.57 17.27 -16.20
C ALA A 202 25.27 16.48 -16.38
N LEU A 203 25.01 15.50 -15.50
CA LEU A 203 23.78 14.71 -15.53
C LEU A 203 22.58 15.52 -15.01
N ALA A 204 22.79 16.37 -14.01
CA ALA A 204 21.76 17.31 -13.54
C ALA A 204 21.35 18.26 -14.68
N GLU A 205 22.33 18.87 -15.33
CA GLU A 205 22.09 19.76 -16.48
C GLU A 205 21.41 19.04 -17.64
N GLY A 206 21.85 17.82 -17.99
CA GLY A 206 21.21 17.02 -19.02
C GLY A 206 19.73 16.73 -18.73
N ASN A 207 19.39 16.33 -17.51
CA ASN A 207 17.99 16.08 -17.15
C ASN A 207 17.14 17.37 -17.17
N LYS A 208 17.69 18.52 -16.74
CA LYS A 208 17.00 19.82 -16.84
C LYS A 208 16.76 20.24 -18.30
N ARG A 209 17.75 20.08 -19.18
CA ARG A 209 17.59 20.36 -20.61
C ARG A 209 16.53 19.49 -21.26
N ALA A 210 16.53 18.18 -20.97
CA ALA A 210 15.50 17.27 -21.45
C ALA A 210 14.10 17.69 -20.98
N LEU A 211 13.95 18.03 -19.69
CA LEU A 211 12.69 18.50 -19.11
C LEU A 211 12.16 19.76 -19.81
N ASN A 212 13.01 20.78 -19.96
CA ASN A 212 12.65 22.03 -20.62
C ASN A 212 12.33 21.82 -22.12
N ALA A 213 13.13 21.00 -22.82
CA ALA A 213 12.89 20.68 -24.22
C ALA A 213 11.53 20.00 -24.42
N GLY A 214 11.15 19.07 -23.55
CA GLY A 214 9.83 18.43 -23.59
C GLY A 214 8.69 19.42 -23.35
N TYR A 215 8.86 20.34 -22.41
CA TYR A 215 7.86 21.40 -22.12
C TYR A 215 7.64 22.31 -23.34
N HIS A 216 8.72 22.83 -23.94
CA HIS A 216 8.63 23.70 -25.11
C HIS A 216 8.19 22.98 -26.39
N TYR A 217 8.51 21.69 -26.52
CA TYR A 217 8.00 20.88 -27.62
C TYR A 217 6.47 20.75 -27.53
N ALA A 218 5.94 20.41 -26.36
CA ALA A 218 4.49 20.32 -26.16
C ALA A 218 3.79 21.69 -26.37
N GLU A 219 4.46 22.79 -26.06
CA GLU A 219 3.98 24.15 -26.34
C GLU A 219 3.83 24.44 -27.84
N THR A 220 4.71 23.91 -28.69
CA THR A 220 4.75 24.26 -30.12
C THR A 220 3.92 23.32 -31.02
N ILE A 221 3.67 22.08 -30.62
CA ILE A 221 2.93 21.12 -31.47
C ILE A 221 1.42 21.36 -31.52
N GLU A 222 0.81 21.17 -32.69
CA GLU A 222 -0.65 21.30 -32.87
C GLU A 222 -1.43 20.09 -32.33
N ALA A 223 -0.82 18.91 -32.29
CA ALA A 223 -1.42 17.66 -31.82
C ALA A 223 -1.90 17.71 -30.35
N LEU A 224 -1.45 18.72 -29.58
CA LEU A 224 -1.96 19.06 -28.26
C LEU A 224 -2.67 20.43 -28.31
N PRO A 225 -3.96 20.47 -28.69
CA PRO A 225 -4.66 21.74 -28.95
C PRO A 225 -5.07 22.49 -27.68
N ALA A 226 -5.00 21.83 -26.53
CA ALA A 226 -5.47 22.38 -25.26
C ALA A 226 -4.52 22.05 -24.10
N ARG A 227 -4.50 22.97 -23.14
CA ARG A 227 -3.91 22.79 -21.82
C ARG A 227 -5.00 22.42 -20.83
N TYR A 228 -4.71 21.52 -19.91
CA TYR A 228 -5.67 21.10 -18.89
C TYR A 228 -5.25 21.63 -17.52
N LYS A 229 -6.19 22.24 -16.81
CA LYS A 229 -5.97 22.69 -15.44
C LYS A 229 -6.82 21.84 -14.51
N VAL A 230 -6.18 21.20 -13.53
CA VAL A 230 -6.87 20.52 -12.43
C VAL A 230 -6.75 21.43 -11.20
N PRO A 231 -7.83 22.12 -10.79
CA PRO A 231 -7.79 23.01 -9.63
C PRO A 231 -7.39 22.28 -8.33
N PRO A 232 -6.87 22.99 -7.32
CA PRO A 232 -6.57 22.40 -6.02
C PRO A 232 -7.81 21.77 -5.38
N ALA A 233 -7.61 20.70 -4.62
CA ALA A 233 -8.66 20.03 -3.88
C ALA A 233 -9.02 20.78 -2.59
N SER A 234 -10.26 20.58 -2.13
CA SER A 234 -10.70 21.10 -0.82
C SER A 234 -10.18 20.18 0.29
N ILE A 235 -8.88 20.27 0.56
CA ILE A 235 -8.23 19.50 1.63
C ILE A 235 -8.31 20.24 2.97
N GLU A 236 -8.37 19.47 4.06
CA GLU A 236 -8.32 20.02 5.41
C GLU A 236 -7.03 20.84 5.60
N LYS A 237 -7.08 21.98 6.27
CA LYS A 237 -5.87 22.77 6.54
C LYS A 237 -4.89 21.96 7.40
N GLY A 238 -3.62 21.96 7.02
CA GLY A 238 -2.58 21.21 7.72
C GLY A 238 -1.24 21.28 7.00
N ILE A 239 -0.23 20.62 7.59
CA ILE A 239 1.05 20.40 6.92
C ILE A 239 1.02 18.98 6.36
N TYR A 240 1.22 18.88 5.06
CA TYR A 240 1.16 17.63 4.33
C TYR A 240 2.53 17.23 3.83
N ARG A 241 2.70 15.93 3.67
CA ARG A 241 3.83 15.37 2.94
C ARG A 241 3.35 14.18 2.12
N HIS A 242 4.03 13.94 1.01
CA HIS A 242 3.88 12.71 0.26
C HIS A 242 4.43 11.54 1.08
N ILE A 243 3.70 10.41 1.10
CA ILE A 243 4.12 9.19 1.79
C ILE A 243 3.63 7.93 1.06
N SER A 244 4.45 6.88 1.06
CA SER A 244 4.03 5.53 0.64
C SER A 244 3.70 4.64 1.85
N GLY A 245 2.95 3.56 1.63
CA GLY A 245 2.52 2.68 2.72
C GLY A 245 3.67 2.03 3.51
N ASN A 246 4.73 1.60 2.84
CA ASN A 246 5.90 1.04 3.53
C ASN A 246 6.64 2.07 4.39
N THR A 247 6.81 3.30 3.89
CA THR A 247 7.42 4.39 4.65
C THR A 247 6.53 4.80 5.82
N ALA A 248 5.22 4.88 5.62
CA ALA A 248 4.24 5.16 6.66
C ALA A 248 4.30 4.09 7.77
N THR A 249 4.33 2.82 7.40
CA THR A 249 4.49 1.70 8.34
C THR A 249 5.76 1.85 9.17
N ALA A 250 6.90 2.09 8.53
CA ALA A 250 8.18 2.29 9.22
C ALA A 250 8.10 3.44 10.25
N TRP A 251 7.51 4.58 9.88
CA TRP A 251 7.40 5.71 10.79
C TRP A 251 6.38 5.52 11.90
N GLY A 252 5.29 4.77 11.66
CA GLY A 252 4.34 4.41 12.70
C GLY A 252 4.98 3.55 13.79
N LEU A 253 5.83 2.59 13.38
CA LEU A 253 6.62 1.78 14.31
C LEU A 253 7.60 2.63 15.13
N ILE A 254 8.31 3.57 14.48
CA ILE A 254 9.21 4.51 15.17
C ILE A 254 8.44 5.35 16.18
N ALA A 255 7.32 5.95 15.76
CA ALA A 255 6.52 6.81 16.62
C ALA A 255 5.97 6.06 17.84
N ALA A 256 5.56 4.81 17.69
CA ALA A 256 5.12 3.98 18.80
C ALA A 256 6.25 3.65 19.78
N ALA A 257 7.43 3.29 19.27
CA ALA A 257 8.61 3.03 20.10
C ALA A 257 9.06 4.28 20.85
N GLU A 258 9.07 5.44 20.19
CA GLU A 258 9.38 6.73 20.80
C GLU A 258 8.35 7.11 21.87
N LYS A 259 7.05 6.91 21.61
CA LYS A 259 5.99 7.14 22.60
C LYS A 259 6.16 6.27 23.85
N LEU A 260 6.60 5.02 23.66
CA LEU A 260 6.90 4.07 24.74
C LEU A 260 8.21 4.39 25.48
N GLY A 261 9.09 5.23 24.93
CA GLY A 261 10.45 5.42 25.42
C GLY A 261 11.29 4.14 25.33
N LYS A 262 11.06 3.31 24.31
CA LYS A 262 11.76 2.05 24.06
C LYS A 262 12.48 2.07 22.72
N GLN A 263 13.49 1.24 22.55
CA GLN A 263 14.11 1.05 21.24
C GLN A 263 13.22 0.19 20.35
N LEU A 264 13.21 0.54 19.06
CA LEU A 264 12.62 -0.28 18.02
C LEU A 264 13.69 -1.25 17.49
N PHE A 265 13.43 -2.55 17.56
CA PHE A 265 14.25 -3.58 16.94
C PHE A 265 13.48 -4.25 15.79
N LEU A 266 14.01 -4.16 14.58
CA LEU A 266 13.51 -4.90 13.43
C LEU A 266 14.43 -6.08 13.11
N GLY A 267 13.93 -7.31 13.26
CA GLY A 267 14.53 -8.50 12.66
C GLY A 267 13.84 -8.83 11.34
N SER A 268 14.53 -8.77 10.21
CA SER A 268 13.91 -8.95 8.88
C SER A 268 14.82 -9.66 7.89
N TYR A 269 14.23 -10.39 6.95
CA TYR A 269 14.89 -10.96 5.78
C TYR A 269 14.36 -10.24 4.52
N PRO A 270 15.21 -9.82 3.57
CA PRO A 270 14.76 -9.08 2.40
C PRO A 270 13.79 -9.89 1.53
N ILE A 271 12.55 -9.41 1.40
CA ILE A 271 11.51 -9.98 0.55
C ILE A 271 10.62 -8.88 -0.04
N THR A 272 10.35 -8.92 -1.34
CA THR A 272 9.42 -7.98 -2.00
C THR A 272 7.98 -8.27 -1.56
N PRO A 273 7.14 -7.27 -1.23
CA PRO A 273 7.42 -5.83 -1.20
C PRO A 273 7.80 -5.28 0.19
N ALA A 274 8.12 -6.12 1.19
CA ALA A 274 8.39 -5.70 2.56
C ALA A 274 9.79 -5.07 2.81
N SER A 275 10.77 -5.32 1.94
CA SER A 275 12.16 -4.86 2.12
C SER A 275 12.31 -3.35 2.32
N ASP A 276 11.41 -2.53 1.75
CA ASP A 276 11.52 -1.08 1.88
C ASP A 276 11.28 -0.59 3.31
N ILE A 277 10.58 -1.36 4.15
CA ILE A 277 10.45 -1.06 5.58
C ILE A 277 11.82 -1.19 6.26
N LEU A 278 12.59 -2.25 5.94
CA LEU A 278 13.96 -2.41 6.44
C LEU A 278 14.87 -1.29 5.94
N HIS A 279 14.80 -0.96 4.65
CA HIS A 279 15.58 0.15 4.07
C HIS A 279 15.29 1.47 4.78
N GLU A 280 14.02 1.78 5.01
CA GLU A 280 13.62 3.04 5.64
C GLU A 280 14.06 3.08 7.11
N LEU A 281 13.78 2.03 7.90
CA LEU A 281 14.19 1.95 9.30
C LEU A 281 15.71 2.01 9.48
N SER A 282 16.50 1.42 8.57
CA SER A 282 17.97 1.42 8.65
C SER A 282 18.60 2.82 8.56
N ARG A 283 17.86 3.80 8.03
CA ARG A 283 18.28 5.20 7.92
C ARG A 283 18.11 5.97 9.23
N HIS A 284 17.26 5.49 10.14
CA HIS A 284 16.83 6.21 11.34
C HIS A 284 17.56 5.77 12.63
N LYS A 285 18.84 5.41 12.51
CA LYS A 285 19.69 5.07 13.68
C LYS A 285 19.80 6.21 14.69
N ASN A 286 19.66 7.45 14.23
CA ASN A 286 19.60 8.66 15.05
C ASN A 286 18.40 8.69 16.00
N LEU A 287 17.35 7.90 15.75
CA LEU A 287 16.19 7.72 16.61
C LEU A 287 16.28 6.46 17.48
N GLY A 288 17.47 5.83 17.57
CA GLY A 288 17.68 4.61 18.35
C GLY A 288 17.11 3.33 17.72
N VAL A 289 16.74 3.38 16.43
CA VAL A 289 16.27 2.21 15.69
C VAL A 289 17.42 1.23 15.45
N ILE A 290 17.17 -0.05 15.75
CA ILE A 290 18.08 -1.16 15.49
C ILE A 290 17.45 -2.04 14.42
N THR A 291 18.20 -2.32 13.36
CA THR A 291 17.78 -3.24 12.30
C THR A 291 18.78 -4.38 12.17
N MET A 292 18.29 -5.61 12.09
CA MET A 292 19.07 -6.80 11.80
C MET A 292 18.54 -7.45 10.54
N GLN A 293 19.36 -7.42 9.47
CA GLN A 293 19.13 -8.26 8.31
C GLN A 293 19.58 -9.67 8.67
N ALA A 294 18.62 -10.58 8.83
CA ALA A 294 18.88 -11.96 9.18
C ALA A 294 19.24 -12.80 7.94
N GLU A 295 19.73 -14.02 8.18
CA GLU A 295 20.05 -15.04 7.20
C GLU A 295 18.80 -15.66 6.55
N ASP A 296 17.68 -15.71 7.28
CA ASP A 296 16.37 -16.20 6.84
C ASP A 296 15.22 -15.62 7.70
N GLU A 297 13.98 -15.94 7.33
CA GLU A 297 12.79 -15.47 8.02
C GLU A 297 12.62 -16.00 9.45
N ILE A 298 13.19 -17.17 9.77
CA ILE A 298 13.11 -17.80 11.10
C ILE A 298 14.02 -17.03 12.07
N ALA A 299 15.29 -16.82 11.71
CA ALA A 299 16.23 -16.00 12.47
C ALA A 299 15.72 -14.56 12.65
N ALA A 300 15.07 -13.99 11.62
CA ALA A 300 14.45 -12.67 11.68
C ALA A 300 13.35 -12.57 12.76
N VAL A 301 12.43 -13.54 12.84
CA VAL A 301 11.35 -13.48 13.87
C VAL A 301 11.86 -13.86 15.26
N CYS A 302 12.77 -14.83 15.37
CA CYS A 302 13.36 -15.24 16.64
C CYS A 302 14.14 -14.10 17.30
N SER A 303 14.90 -13.32 16.52
CA SER A 303 15.60 -12.14 17.04
C SER A 303 14.64 -11.04 17.49
N ALA A 304 13.54 -10.81 16.77
CA ALA A 304 12.50 -9.86 17.18
C ALA A 304 11.85 -10.28 18.51
N ILE A 305 11.53 -11.57 18.68
CA ILE A 305 11.03 -12.12 19.95
C ILE A 305 12.05 -11.93 21.08
N GLY A 306 13.35 -12.14 20.80
CA GLY A 306 14.43 -11.89 21.74
C GLY A 306 14.51 -10.43 22.18
N ALA A 307 14.36 -9.48 21.26
CA ALA A 307 14.32 -8.05 21.57
C ALA A 307 13.11 -7.69 22.44
N SER A 308 11.94 -8.25 22.15
CA SER A 308 10.74 -8.09 23.00
C SER A 308 10.91 -8.71 24.38
N TYR A 309 11.54 -9.88 24.47
CA TYR A 309 11.88 -10.47 25.75
C TYR A 309 12.83 -9.57 26.56
N ALA A 310 13.77 -8.90 25.91
CA ALA A 310 14.68 -7.92 26.51
C ALA A 310 14.02 -6.56 26.86
N GLY A 311 12.71 -6.42 26.68
CA GLY A 311 11.96 -5.21 27.05
C GLY A 311 11.98 -4.09 26.02
N GLN A 312 12.32 -4.39 24.76
CA GLN A 312 12.29 -3.47 23.61
C GLN A 312 11.11 -3.77 22.69
N VAL A 313 10.81 -2.90 21.73
CA VAL A 313 9.75 -3.16 20.75
C VAL A 313 10.31 -4.06 19.64
N GLY A 314 10.01 -5.36 19.71
CA GLY A 314 10.39 -6.34 18.70
C GLY A 314 9.40 -6.39 17.54
N VAL A 315 9.93 -6.20 16.32
CA VAL A 315 9.17 -6.21 15.08
C VAL A 315 9.84 -7.11 14.06
N THR A 316 9.03 -7.78 13.24
CA THR A 316 9.49 -8.47 12.04
C THR A 316 8.60 -8.13 10.85
N THR A 317 9.18 -8.08 9.65
CA THR A 317 8.45 -7.77 8.41
C THR A 317 8.63 -8.91 7.42
N SER A 318 7.60 -9.21 6.62
CA SER A 318 7.65 -10.26 5.60
C SER A 318 6.50 -10.15 4.60
N SER A 319 6.33 -11.21 3.80
CA SER A 319 5.19 -11.47 2.93
C SER A 319 4.84 -12.97 2.99
N GLY A 320 3.74 -13.41 2.38
CA GLY A 320 3.19 -14.78 2.46
C GLY A 320 4.19 -15.94 2.69
N PRO A 321 5.21 -16.16 1.82
CA PRO A 321 6.17 -17.24 2.02
C PRO A 321 6.95 -17.17 3.33
N GLY A 322 7.37 -15.96 3.69
CA GLY A 322 8.12 -15.73 4.91
C GLY A 322 7.23 -15.78 6.15
N ILE A 323 5.95 -15.40 6.05
CA ILE A 323 4.97 -15.60 7.12
C ILE A 323 4.78 -17.09 7.42
N ALA A 324 4.74 -17.94 6.39
CA ALA A 324 4.68 -19.38 6.56
C ALA A 324 5.88 -19.93 7.35
N LEU A 325 7.10 -19.46 7.05
CA LEU A 325 8.31 -19.84 7.79
C LEU A 325 8.32 -19.35 9.24
N LYS A 326 7.69 -18.20 9.51
CA LYS A 326 7.63 -17.60 10.85
C LYS A 326 6.61 -18.26 11.79
N GLY A 327 5.71 -19.10 11.26
CA GLY A 327 4.55 -19.64 11.99
C GLY A 327 4.89 -20.26 13.36
N GLU A 328 5.94 -21.09 13.44
CA GLU A 328 6.38 -21.73 14.69
C GLU A 328 6.81 -20.70 15.75
N ALA A 329 7.64 -19.73 15.35
CA ALA A 329 8.15 -18.71 16.27
C ALA A 329 7.06 -17.71 16.69
N ILE A 330 6.09 -17.39 15.81
CA ILE A 330 4.91 -16.61 16.23
C ILE A 330 4.12 -17.42 17.28
N GLY A 331 4.00 -18.74 17.11
CA GLY A 331 3.45 -19.64 18.13
C GLY A 331 4.20 -19.56 19.47
N LEU A 332 5.53 -19.48 19.45
CA LEU A 332 6.34 -19.23 20.65
C LEU A 332 5.99 -17.89 21.31
N ALA A 333 5.77 -16.81 20.55
CA ALA A 333 5.36 -15.52 21.11
C ALA A 333 3.97 -15.57 21.77
N VAL A 334 3.02 -16.32 21.19
CA VAL A 334 1.72 -16.59 21.82
C VAL A 334 1.91 -17.32 23.15
N MET A 335 2.70 -18.40 23.16
CA MET A 335 2.90 -19.26 24.32
C MET A 335 3.66 -18.58 25.46
N ALA A 336 4.71 -17.82 25.12
CA ALA A 336 5.49 -17.04 26.07
C ALA A 336 4.79 -15.72 26.49
N GLU A 337 3.66 -15.38 25.86
CA GLU A 337 2.93 -14.12 26.05
C GLU A 337 3.88 -12.92 25.94
N VAL A 338 4.60 -12.80 24.83
CA VAL A 338 5.57 -11.72 24.54
C VAL A 338 4.99 -10.81 23.45
N PRO A 339 5.09 -9.46 23.60
CA PRO A 339 4.63 -8.55 22.56
C PRO A 339 5.47 -8.74 21.30
N LEU A 340 4.84 -8.95 20.14
CA LEU A 340 5.53 -9.06 18.86
C LEU A 340 4.68 -8.41 17.79
N VAL A 341 5.26 -7.54 16.98
CA VAL A 341 4.58 -7.03 15.78
C VAL A 341 5.12 -7.77 14.56
N VAL A 342 4.22 -8.37 13.79
CA VAL A 342 4.52 -9.01 12.51
C VAL A 342 3.82 -8.20 11.42
N VAL A 343 4.60 -7.55 10.55
CA VAL A 343 4.04 -6.85 9.39
C VAL A 343 4.08 -7.80 8.20
N ASP A 344 2.90 -8.17 7.72
CA ASP A 344 2.73 -8.98 6.52
C ASP A 344 2.30 -8.08 5.35
N VAL A 345 3.25 -7.82 4.46
CA VAL A 345 3.00 -7.06 3.24
C VAL A 345 2.60 -8.04 2.14
N GLN A 346 1.30 -8.30 2.03
CA GLN A 346 0.76 -9.36 1.16
C GLN A 346 1.08 -9.12 -0.32
N ARG A 347 1.28 -10.23 -1.05
CA ARG A 347 1.55 -10.26 -2.50
C ARG A 347 0.92 -11.50 -3.12
N GLY A 348 0.85 -11.58 -4.45
CA GLY A 348 0.27 -12.73 -5.14
C GLY A 348 0.94 -14.06 -4.77
N GLY A 349 0.16 -15.04 -4.35
CA GLY A 349 0.58 -16.40 -4.02
C GLY A 349 0.09 -17.45 -5.04
N PRO A 350 0.11 -18.76 -4.69
CA PRO A 350 0.81 -19.38 -3.55
C PRO A 350 2.31 -19.59 -3.84
N SER A 351 3.08 -20.04 -2.83
CA SER A 351 4.54 -20.23 -2.92
C SER A 351 5.22 -18.91 -3.35
N THR A 352 6.17 -18.91 -4.28
CA THR A 352 6.76 -17.67 -4.81
C THR A 352 5.71 -16.72 -5.38
N GLY A 353 4.70 -17.26 -6.06
CA GLY A 353 3.58 -16.56 -6.65
C GLY A 353 3.99 -15.44 -7.61
N LEU A 354 3.42 -14.25 -7.41
CA LEU A 354 3.64 -13.03 -8.18
C LEU A 354 4.21 -11.93 -7.27
N PRO A 355 5.55 -11.90 -7.04
CA PRO A 355 6.15 -11.05 -6.01
C PRO A 355 5.86 -9.56 -6.12
N THR A 356 5.57 -9.07 -7.33
CA THR A 356 5.33 -7.66 -7.64
C THR A 356 3.85 -7.31 -7.77
N LYS A 357 2.94 -8.28 -7.64
CA LYS A 357 1.50 -8.07 -7.78
C LYS A 357 0.80 -8.10 -6.43
N THR A 358 -0.21 -7.26 -6.30
CA THR A 358 -1.02 -7.16 -5.08
C THR A 358 -2.02 -8.30 -4.99
N GLU A 359 -2.19 -8.85 -3.80
CA GLU A 359 -3.20 -9.85 -3.48
C GLU A 359 -3.48 -9.80 -1.97
N GLN A 360 -4.64 -10.26 -1.53
CA GLN A 360 -5.07 -10.22 -0.13
C GLN A 360 -5.34 -11.63 0.40
N ALA A 361 -4.46 -12.58 0.12
CA ALA A 361 -4.71 -14.01 0.32
C ALA A 361 -4.12 -14.60 1.62
N ASP A 362 -3.72 -13.77 2.59
CA ASP A 362 -3.03 -14.25 3.80
C ASP A 362 -3.87 -14.17 5.10
N ILE A 363 -5.18 -13.87 5.03
CA ILE A 363 -6.06 -13.89 6.23
C ILE A 363 -6.03 -15.25 6.93
N ASN A 364 -6.14 -16.34 6.18
CA ASN A 364 -6.20 -17.68 6.77
C ASN A 364 -4.90 -18.03 7.49
N ILE A 365 -3.73 -17.71 6.92
CA ILE A 365 -2.45 -17.97 7.57
C ILE A 365 -2.22 -17.00 8.74
N ALA A 366 -2.67 -15.76 8.64
CA ALA A 366 -2.60 -14.79 9.74
C ALA A 366 -3.47 -15.21 10.93
N VAL A 367 -4.68 -15.69 10.70
CA VAL A 367 -5.64 -16.08 11.76
C VAL A 367 -5.39 -17.50 12.27
N TYR A 368 -5.02 -18.45 11.40
CA TYR A 368 -4.99 -19.88 11.71
C TYR A 368 -3.67 -20.60 11.36
N GLY A 369 -2.64 -19.90 10.85
CA GLY A 369 -1.42 -20.51 10.32
C GLY A 369 -0.43 -21.07 11.35
N ARG A 370 -0.80 -21.10 12.63
CA ARG A 370 0.03 -21.58 13.74
C ARG A 370 -0.53 -22.92 14.24
N ASN A 371 0.33 -23.75 14.84
CA ASN A 371 -0.09 -25.06 15.34
C ASN A 371 -0.96 -24.93 16.60
N SER A 372 -1.97 -25.80 16.72
CA SER A 372 -2.88 -25.88 17.88
C SER A 372 -3.63 -24.56 18.17
N GLU A 373 -4.28 -24.47 19.33
CA GLU A 373 -5.01 -23.30 19.83
C GLU A 373 -4.05 -22.14 20.15
N SER A 374 -3.73 -21.35 19.13
CA SER A 374 -2.69 -20.31 19.14
C SER A 374 -3.23 -18.98 18.59
N PRO A 375 -4.14 -18.33 19.32
CA PRO A 375 -4.79 -17.10 18.88
C PRO A 375 -3.79 -15.94 18.84
N ALA A 376 -3.91 -15.10 17.81
CA ALA A 376 -3.16 -13.86 17.66
C ALA A 376 -4.09 -12.74 17.21
N VAL A 377 -3.73 -11.50 17.53
CA VAL A 377 -4.47 -10.34 17.06
C VAL A 377 -4.12 -10.09 15.58
N VAL A 378 -5.11 -9.82 14.75
CA VAL A 378 -4.92 -9.53 13.32
C VAL A 378 -5.65 -8.24 12.97
N ILE A 379 -4.91 -7.26 12.45
CA ILE A 379 -5.41 -5.98 11.99
C ILE A 379 -4.93 -5.70 10.56
N ALA A 380 -5.57 -4.77 9.85
CA ALA A 380 -5.24 -4.42 8.47
C ALA A 380 -5.25 -2.89 8.26
N ALA A 381 -4.28 -2.40 7.50
CA ALA A 381 -4.29 -1.02 6.99
C ALA A 381 -5.16 -0.92 5.72
N SER A 382 -5.60 0.28 5.35
CA SER A 382 -6.54 0.50 4.23
C SER A 382 -6.08 1.51 3.20
N THR A 383 -5.16 2.39 3.56
CA THR A 383 -4.61 3.42 2.68
C THR A 383 -3.10 3.58 2.93
N PRO A 384 -2.32 4.09 1.96
CA PRO A 384 -0.90 4.32 2.17
C PRO A 384 -0.60 5.17 3.41
N SER A 385 -1.39 6.20 3.71
CA SER A 385 -1.16 7.03 4.89
C SER A 385 -1.56 6.36 6.20
N ASN A 386 -2.67 5.60 6.23
CA ASN A 386 -3.14 4.97 7.47
C ASN A 386 -2.31 3.73 7.88
N CYS A 387 -1.40 3.25 7.01
CA CYS A 387 -0.35 2.32 7.40
C CYS A 387 0.48 2.85 8.60
N PHE A 388 0.64 4.16 8.73
CA PHE A 388 1.26 4.78 9.91
C PHE A 388 0.45 4.47 11.18
N GLU A 389 -0.85 4.75 11.15
CA GLU A 389 -1.76 4.59 12.29
C GLU A 389 -1.87 3.12 12.69
N PHE A 390 -2.00 2.20 11.73
CA PHE A 390 -2.13 0.78 12.04
C PHE A 390 -0.81 0.13 12.45
N ALA A 391 0.34 0.63 12.01
CA ALA A 391 1.63 0.25 12.57
C ALA A 391 1.78 0.70 14.03
N TYR A 392 1.34 1.93 14.32
CA TYR A 392 1.29 2.45 15.68
C TYR A 392 0.36 1.61 16.57
N GLN A 393 -0.85 1.35 16.08
CA GLN A 393 -1.85 0.54 16.77
C GLN A 393 -1.40 -0.91 16.97
N ALA A 394 -0.65 -1.49 16.02
CA ALA A 394 -0.09 -2.83 16.16
C ALA A 394 0.84 -2.93 17.37
N VAL A 395 1.76 -1.96 17.53
CA VAL A 395 2.66 -1.89 18.69
C VAL A 395 1.87 -1.67 19.97
N LYS A 396 0.89 -0.75 19.95
CA LYS A 396 0.04 -0.45 21.10
C LYS A 396 -0.68 -1.70 21.60
N LEU A 397 -1.37 -2.42 20.72
CA LEU A 397 -2.10 -3.64 21.06
C LEU A 397 -1.16 -4.77 21.50
N ALA A 398 0.00 -4.93 20.85
CA ALA A 398 0.95 -5.98 21.20
C ALA A 398 1.46 -5.81 22.64
N VAL A 399 1.82 -4.58 23.00
CA VAL A 399 2.35 -4.23 24.34
C VAL A 399 1.26 -4.26 25.40
N GLU A 400 0.09 -3.67 25.14
CA GLU A 400 -1.00 -3.60 26.12
C GLU A 400 -1.62 -4.97 26.43
N HIS A 401 -1.59 -5.90 25.48
CA HIS A 401 -2.19 -7.23 25.62
C HIS A 401 -1.19 -8.38 25.69
N MET A 402 0.12 -8.10 25.65
CA MET A 402 1.21 -9.07 25.75
C MET A 402 0.99 -10.29 24.84
N THR A 403 0.77 -10.02 23.56
CA THR A 403 0.42 -11.02 22.53
C THR A 403 0.98 -10.59 21.17
N PRO A 404 1.26 -11.51 20.23
CA PRO A 404 1.59 -11.11 18.87
C PRO A 404 0.42 -10.43 18.17
N VAL A 405 0.74 -9.37 17.43
CA VAL A 405 -0.17 -8.65 16.53
C VAL A 405 0.37 -8.76 15.11
N ILE A 406 -0.47 -9.26 14.19
CA ILE A 406 -0.18 -9.30 12.77
C ILE A 406 -0.86 -8.10 12.11
N LEU A 407 -0.06 -7.24 11.50
CA LEU A 407 -0.51 -6.13 10.68
C LEU A 407 -0.47 -6.54 9.21
N LEU A 408 -1.65 -6.69 8.61
CA LEU A 408 -1.82 -6.93 7.19
C LEU A 408 -1.75 -5.60 6.43
N THR A 409 -0.82 -5.52 5.50
CA THR A 409 -0.84 -4.56 4.40
C THR A 409 -0.84 -5.34 3.08
N ASP A 410 -0.65 -4.69 1.94
CA ASP A 410 -0.54 -5.37 0.65
C ASP A 410 0.37 -4.59 -0.30
N GLY A 411 0.79 -5.23 -1.39
CA GLY A 411 1.66 -4.63 -2.40
C GLY A 411 1.09 -3.37 -3.05
N TYR A 412 -0.24 -3.20 -3.06
CA TYR A 412 -0.87 -1.98 -3.55
C TYR A 412 -0.65 -0.82 -2.58
N LEU A 413 -0.90 -1.02 -1.28
CA LEU A 413 -0.65 0.00 -0.26
C LEU A 413 0.84 0.30 -0.09
N ALA A 414 1.68 -0.74 -0.11
CA ALA A 414 3.12 -0.65 0.10
C ALA A 414 3.79 0.33 -0.89
N ASN A 415 3.42 0.23 -2.15
CA ASN A 415 3.98 1.00 -3.25
C ASN A 415 3.15 2.26 -3.57
N GLY A 416 1.84 2.23 -3.33
CA GLY A 416 0.95 3.36 -3.51
C GLY A 416 1.31 4.52 -2.58
N SER A 417 0.92 5.73 -2.97
CA SER A 417 1.20 6.94 -2.22
C SER A 417 0.07 7.95 -2.30
N GLU A 418 -0.09 8.72 -1.23
CA GLU A 418 -1.09 9.79 -1.14
C GLU A 418 -0.55 10.97 -0.31
N PRO A 419 -1.20 12.14 -0.36
CA PRO A 419 -0.90 13.25 0.53
C PRO A 419 -1.26 12.87 1.97
N TRP A 420 -0.29 12.93 2.88
CA TRP A 420 -0.50 12.60 4.28
C TRP A 420 -0.34 13.82 5.18
N LYS A 421 -1.42 14.12 5.92
CA LYS A 421 -1.39 15.04 7.05
C LYS A 421 -0.76 14.32 8.24
N TYR A 422 0.49 14.64 8.53
CA TYR A 422 1.23 13.92 9.56
C TYR A 422 0.84 14.40 10.97
N PRO A 423 0.67 13.48 11.93
CA PRO A 423 0.34 13.82 13.30
C PRO A 423 1.59 14.31 14.04
N LYS A 424 1.38 15.00 15.17
CA LYS A 424 2.45 15.25 16.14
C LYS A 424 2.48 14.09 17.12
N LEU A 425 3.69 13.69 17.56
CA LEU A 425 3.87 12.62 18.55
C LEU A 425 3.07 12.85 19.85
N ALA A 426 2.94 14.12 20.26
CA ALA A 426 2.16 14.50 21.43
C ALA A 426 0.67 14.13 21.31
N ASP A 427 0.11 14.22 20.09
CA ASP A 427 -1.30 14.00 19.81
C ASP A 427 -1.64 12.51 19.67
N LEU A 428 -0.64 11.64 19.53
CA LEU A 428 -0.85 10.19 19.43
C LEU A 428 -1.32 9.61 20.78
N PRO A 429 -2.21 8.58 20.76
CA PRO A 429 -2.70 7.94 21.98
C PRO A 429 -1.56 7.43 22.88
N PRO A 430 -1.69 7.41 24.21
CA PRO A 430 -0.67 6.78 25.05
C PRO A 430 -0.66 5.25 24.83
N ILE A 431 0.51 4.64 24.96
CA ILE A 431 0.68 3.19 25.01
C ILE A 431 1.04 2.81 26.45
N LYS A 432 0.23 1.97 27.08
CA LYS A 432 0.39 1.56 28.48
C LYS A 432 1.14 0.23 28.56
N ILE A 433 2.19 0.19 29.37
CA ILE A 433 2.86 -1.07 29.69
C ILE A 433 2.16 -1.68 30.91
N ASN A 434 1.85 -2.97 30.85
CA ASN A 434 1.41 -3.68 32.05
C ASN A 434 2.62 -3.95 32.95
N GLU A 435 2.65 -3.32 34.10
CA GLU A 435 3.79 -3.38 35.01
C GLU A 435 3.85 -4.74 35.75
N PRO A 436 5.03 -5.36 35.88
CA PRO A 436 5.21 -6.56 36.69
C PRO A 436 4.84 -6.33 38.16
N GLN A 437 3.86 -7.07 38.65
CA GLN A 437 3.43 -6.97 40.04
C GLN A 437 4.01 -8.09 40.91
N LYS A 438 4.37 -7.75 42.15
CA LYS A 438 4.75 -8.73 43.18
C LYS A 438 3.60 -8.90 44.16
N SER A 439 3.32 -10.14 44.54
CA SER A 439 2.38 -10.47 45.61
C SER A 439 3.15 -11.01 46.81
N ASN A 440 3.01 -10.35 47.96
CA ASN A 440 3.74 -10.67 49.20
C ASN A 440 5.28 -10.76 49.00
N GLY A 441 5.83 -9.92 48.13
CA GLY A 441 7.26 -9.90 47.80
C GLY A 441 7.70 -10.91 46.71
N THR A 442 6.83 -11.83 46.30
CA THR A 442 7.09 -12.81 45.25
C THR A 442 6.57 -12.32 43.89
N TYR A 443 7.41 -12.41 42.85
CA TYR A 443 6.99 -12.15 41.47
C TYR A 443 6.37 -13.42 40.85
N TYR A 444 5.22 -13.27 40.21
CA TYR A 444 4.53 -14.33 39.51
C TYR A 444 4.41 -13.97 38.02
N PRO A 445 5.16 -14.64 37.12
CA PRO A 445 5.26 -14.24 35.71
C PRO A 445 3.93 -14.29 34.96
N TYR A 446 3.00 -15.13 35.40
CA TYR A 446 1.66 -15.28 34.81
C TYR A 446 0.56 -14.74 35.74
N ALA A 447 0.90 -13.89 36.72
CA ALA A 447 -0.08 -13.00 37.31
C ALA A 447 -0.55 -12.01 36.23
N ARG A 448 -1.86 -11.92 36.07
CA ARG A 448 -2.50 -11.18 34.99
C ARG A 448 -3.38 -10.08 35.52
N ASP A 449 -3.48 -9.03 34.74
CA ASP A 449 -4.50 -8.01 34.91
C ASP A 449 -5.89 -8.63 34.65
N PRO A 450 -6.88 -8.44 35.55
CA PRO A 450 -8.17 -9.12 35.45
C PRO A 450 -9.04 -8.60 34.31
N GLU A 451 -8.78 -7.40 33.77
CA GLU A 451 -9.55 -6.82 32.66
C GLU A 451 -9.00 -7.27 31.31
N THR A 452 -7.69 -7.19 31.11
CA THR A 452 -7.03 -7.50 29.84
C THR A 452 -6.57 -8.96 29.74
N LEU A 453 -6.37 -9.64 30.87
CA LEU A 453 -5.63 -10.91 30.99
C LEU A 453 -4.17 -10.83 30.53
N ALA A 454 -3.63 -9.64 30.33
CA ALA A 454 -2.21 -9.47 30.04
C ALA A 454 -1.39 -9.72 31.31
N ARG A 455 -0.25 -10.41 31.18
CA ARG A 455 0.76 -10.47 32.25
C ARG A 455 1.57 -9.16 32.30
N GLY A 456 2.33 -8.95 33.36
CA GLY A 456 3.31 -7.86 33.41
C GLY A 456 4.52 -8.12 32.51
N TRP A 457 5.08 -7.07 31.89
CA TRP A 457 6.28 -7.16 31.03
C TRP A 457 7.57 -7.07 31.84
N ALA A 458 7.99 -8.18 32.45
CA ALA A 458 9.23 -8.21 33.22
C ALA A 458 10.46 -8.22 32.31
N ILE A 459 11.41 -7.35 32.62
CA ILE A 459 12.66 -7.18 31.86
C ILE A 459 13.76 -8.01 32.53
N PRO A 460 14.44 -8.91 31.79
CA PRO A 460 15.58 -9.66 32.30
C PRO A 460 16.65 -8.75 32.92
N GLY A 461 17.23 -9.19 34.05
CA GLY A 461 18.20 -8.40 34.81
C GLY A 461 17.58 -7.47 35.86
N THR A 462 16.26 -7.36 35.93
CA THR A 462 15.58 -6.58 36.99
C THR A 462 15.49 -7.40 38.29
N THR A 463 16.11 -6.90 39.36
CA THR A 463 16.16 -7.57 40.67
C THR A 463 14.78 -7.92 41.23
N GLY A 464 14.59 -9.18 41.60
CA GLY A 464 13.35 -9.68 42.18
C GLY A 464 12.22 -9.88 41.17
N LEU A 465 12.50 -9.80 39.87
CA LEU A 465 11.61 -10.20 38.77
C LEU A 465 12.17 -11.40 38.00
N GLU A 466 13.01 -12.23 38.63
CA GLU A 466 13.58 -13.41 38.00
C GLU A 466 12.48 -14.36 37.53
N HIS A 467 12.51 -14.77 36.26
CA HIS A 467 11.46 -15.57 35.67
C HIS A 467 11.96 -16.44 34.51
N ARG A 468 11.15 -17.45 34.14
CA ARG A 468 11.41 -18.34 33.01
C ARG A 468 10.14 -18.55 32.19
N ILE A 469 10.02 -17.80 31.10
CA ILE A 469 9.02 -18.04 30.06
C ILE A 469 9.63 -18.85 28.89
N GLY A 470 8.79 -19.47 28.06
CA GLY A 470 9.24 -20.30 26.95
C GLY A 470 8.08 -21.07 26.31
N GLY A 471 8.40 -21.99 25.40
CA GLY A 471 7.39 -22.68 24.57
C GLY A 471 6.67 -23.87 25.21
N LEU A 472 7.08 -24.35 26.39
CA LEU A 472 6.36 -25.41 27.11
C LEU A 472 5.18 -24.83 27.89
N GLU A 473 4.08 -25.60 28.00
CA GLU A 473 2.92 -25.21 28.80
C GLU A 473 3.31 -24.79 30.22
N LYS A 474 2.67 -23.71 30.68
CA LYS A 474 3.01 -23.06 31.93
C LYS A 474 1.88 -23.21 32.93
N GLN A 475 2.25 -23.46 34.17
CA GLN A 475 1.33 -23.39 35.27
C GLN A 475 0.83 -21.96 35.41
N ASP A 476 -0.49 -21.81 35.56
CA ASP A 476 -1.10 -20.53 35.86
C ASP A 476 -0.43 -19.88 37.08
N LEU A 477 -0.35 -18.54 37.08
CA LEU A 477 0.35 -17.72 38.06
C LEU A 477 1.88 -17.90 38.10
N THR A 478 2.38 -19.11 38.37
CA THR A 478 3.80 -19.37 38.70
C THR A 478 4.73 -19.40 37.49
N GLY A 479 4.25 -19.77 36.30
CA GLY A 479 5.10 -19.92 35.12
C GLY A 479 6.03 -21.14 35.13
N ASN A 480 5.85 -22.06 36.08
CA ASN A 480 6.52 -23.36 36.06
C ASN A 480 6.02 -24.22 34.90
N VAL A 481 6.81 -25.20 34.48
CA VAL A 481 6.33 -26.16 33.47
C VAL A 481 5.22 -27.01 34.08
N SER A 482 4.10 -27.16 33.38
CA SER A 482 2.98 -27.97 33.81
C SER A 482 2.45 -28.82 32.67
N TYR A 483 2.17 -30.09 32.97
CA TYR A 483 1.50 -31.04 32.08
C TYR A 483 0.12 -31.45 32.63
N ASP A 484 -0.34 -30.75 33.68
CA ASP A 484 -1.65 -31.02 34.28
C ASP A 484 -2.77 -30.68 33.27
N PRO A 485 -3.70 -31.62 33.00
CA PRO A 485 -4.76 -31.41 32.01
C PRO A 485 -5.66 -30.20 32.30
N GLN A 486 -6.02 -29.97 33.56
CA GLN A 486 -6.90 -28.86 33.94
C GLN A 486 -6.19 -27.52 33.79
N ASN A 487 -4.90 -27.46 34.13
CA ASN A 487 -4.07 -26.29 33.87
C ASN A 487 -3.97 -26.00 32.38
N HIS A 488 -3.73 -27.03 31.55
CA HIS A 488 -3.64 -26.85 30.10
C HIS A 488 -4.94 -26.27 29.53
N GLU A 489 -6.10 -26.84 29.87
CA GLU A 489 -7.40 -26.32 29.44
C GLU A 489 -7.59 -24.86 29.88
N LYS A 490 -7.31 -24.55 31.15
CA LYS A 490 -7.42 -23.19 31.69
C LYS A 490 -6.55 -22.22 30.90
N MET A 491 -5.27 -22.53 30.71
CA MET A 491 -4.31 -21.64 30.06
C MET A 491 -4.62 -21.44 28.57
N VAL A 492 -5.09 -22.48 27.88
CA VAL A 492 -5.60 -22.38 26.49
C VAL A 492 -6.77 -21.41 26.43
N ARG A 493 -7.80 -21.59 27.28
CA ARG A 493 -8.96 -20.70 27.32
C ARG A 493 -8.58 -19.27 27.70
N THR A 494 -7.65 -19.08 28.64
CA THR A 494 -7.15 -17.76 29.04
C THR A 494 -6.46 -17.03 27.90
N ARG A 495 -5.61 -17.69 27.11
CA ARG A 495 -4.96 -17.08 25.95
C ARG A 495 -5.97 -16.69 24.86
N ALA A 496 -6.98 -17.53 24.61
CA ALA A 496 -8.08 -17.23 23.69
C ALA A 496 -8.92 -16.04 24.14
N GLU A 497 -9.34 -16.03 25.42
CA GLU A 497 -10.10 -14.93 26.00
C GLU A 497 -9.30 -13.62 25.98
N LYS A 498 -8.00 -13.66 26.27
CA LYS A 498 -7.11 -12.49 26.21
C LYS A 498 -7.16 -11.82 24.83
N VAL A 499 -7.04 -12.61 23.76
CA VAL A 499 -7.14 -12.09 22.38
C VAL A 499 -8.56 -11.60 22.09
N ALA A 500 -9.60 -12.29 22.54
CA ALA A 500 -10.99 -11.86 22.35
C ALA A 500 -11.29 -10.50 23.03
N ARG A 501 -10.73 -10.26 24.23
CA ARG A 501 -10.91 -9.01 24.98
C ARG A 501 -10.30 -7.79 24.34
N VAL A 502 -9.41 -7.95 23.35
CA VAL A 502 -8.92 -6.84 22.51
C VAL A 502 -10.09 -6.12 21.83
N ALA A 503 -11.22 -6.80 21.59
CA ALA A 503 -12.45 -6.18 21.09
C ALA A 503 -12.97 -5.03 21.98
N ASN A 504 -12.59 -5.00 23.28
CA ASN A 504 -12.93 -3.93 24.22
C ASN A 504 -12.09 -2.65 24.02
N TYR A 505 -10.97 -2.73 23.31
CA TYR A 505 -9.96 -1.68 23.19
C TYR A 505 -9.75 -1.22 21.75
N ILE A 506 -10.56 -1.73 20.82
CA ILE A 506 -10.61 -1.31 19.43
C ILE A 506 -11.92 -0.55 19.16
N PRO A 507 -11.94 0.37 18.18
CA PRO A 507 -13.16 1.06 17.77
C PRO A 507 -14.26 0.09 17.32
N GLU A 508 -15.49 0.54 17.48
CA GLU A 508 -16.64 -0.07 16.82
C GLU A 508 -16.53 0.06 15.29
N LEU A 509 -17.17 -0.85 14.56
CA LEU A 509 -17.25 -0.80 13.11
C LEU A 509 -18.12 0.39 12.69
N ASP A 510 -17.59 1.22 11.81
CA ASP A 510 -18.31 2.35 11.21
C ASP A 510 -18.95 1.96 9.87
N VAL A 511 -20.04 2.66 9.52
CA VAL A 511 -20.78 2.47 8.27
C VAL A 511 -20.86 3.80 7.53
N ILE A 512 -20.29 3.81 6.33
CA ILE A 512 -20.38 4.94 5.40
C ILE A 512 -21.66 4.81 4.60
N GLY A 513 -22.63 5.66 4.93
CA GLY A 513 -23.95 5.69 4.31
C GLY A 513 -25.04 6.07 5.29
N LYS A 514 -26.30 5.73 4.98
CA LYS A 514 -27.44 6.11 5.82
C LYS A 514 -27.77 5.07 6.90
N GLY A 515 -27.21 3.86 6.78
CA GLY A 515 -27.47 2.76 7.72
C GLY A 515 -28.83 2.10 7.50
N ASP A 516 -29.50 2.39 6.37
CA ASP A 516 -30.79 1.85 5.92
C ASP A 516 -30.70 1.28 4.48
N GLY A 517 -29.48 1.02 4.00
CA GLY A 517 -29.23 0.39 2.71
C GLY A 517 -29.81 -1.03 2.61
N LYS A 518 -30.09 -1.48 1.38
CA LYS A 518 -30.47 -2.88 1.13
C LYS A 518 -29.25 -3.81 1.06
N LEU A 519 -28.15 -3.25 0.58
CA LEU A 519 -26.88 -3.94 0.38
C LEU A 519 -25.80 -3.27 1.23
N LEU A 520 -25.15 -4.04 2.09
CA LEU A 520 -23.90 -3.62 2.73
C LEU A 520 -22.72 -4.18 1.94
N VAL A 521 -21.93 -3.30 1.34
CA VAL A 521 -20.63 -3.67 0.77
C VAL A 521 -19.62 -3.74 1.91
N VAL A 522 -18.90 -4.86 2.00
CA VAL A 522 -17.87 -5.08 3.01
C VAL A 522 -16.52 -5.25 2.32
N GLY A 523 -15.50 -4.56 2.83
CA GLY A 523 -14.12 -4.75 2.39
C GLY A 523 -13.12 -4.66 3.54
N TRP A 524 -11.87 -4.92 3.22
CA TRP A 524 -10.73 -4.78 4.13
C TRP A 524 -9.44 -4.56 3.32
N GLY A 525 -8.38 -4.08 3.96
CA GLY A 525 -7.09 -3.88 3.29
C GLY A 525 -7.12 -2.79 2.21
N GLY A 526 -6.24 -2.88 1.21
CA GLY A 526 -6.17 -1.96 0.07
C GLY A 526 -7.38 -1.91 -0.87
N THR A 527 -8.46 -2.66 -0.62
CA THR A 527 -9.72 -2.55 -1.40
C THR A 527 -10.53 -1.29 -1.08
N TYR A 528 -10.20 -0.59 0.02
CA TYR A 528 -10.95 0.54 0.54
C TYR A 528 -11.33 1.57 -0.51
N GLY A 529 -10.35 2.07 -1.27
CA GLY A 529 -10.57 3.16 -2.20
C GLY A 529 -11.52 2.82 -3.35
N GLY A 530 -11.37 1.63 -3.93
CA GLY A 530 -12.23 1.16 -5.02
C GLY A 530 -13.68 0.96 -4.56
N LEU A 531 -13.86 0.35 -3.38
CA LEU A 531 -15.18 0.10 -2.80
C LEU A 531 -15.86 1.41 -2.39
N LEU A 532 -15.16 2.29 -1.69
CA LEU A 532 -15.67 3.59 -1.26
C LEU A 532 -16.12 4.43 -2.44
N THR A 533 -15.29 4.52 -3.49
CA THR A 533 -15.59 5.30 -4.69
C THR A 533 -16.83 4.75 -5.39
N SER A 534 -16.91 3.44 -5.57
CA SER A 534 -18.04 2.76 -6.20
C SER A 534 -19.35 2.98 -5.43
N VAL A 535 -19.31 2.86 -4.10
CA VAL A 535 -20.47 3.08 -3.23
C VAL A 535 -20.90 4.55 -3.24
N LYS A 536 -19.97 5.51 -3.09
CA LYS A 536 -20.27 6.95 -3.15
C LYS A 536 -20.93 7.33 -4.48
N GLU A 537 -20.42 6.85 -5.61
CA GLU A 537 -21.01 7.14 -6.92
C GLU A 537 -22.42 6.54 -7.08
N LEU A 538 -22.66 5.34 -6.54
CA LEU A 538 -24.00 4.73 -6.57
C LEU A 538 -24.99 5.40 -5.60
N GLN A 539 -24.51 5.87 -4.44
CA GLN A 539 -25.32 6.66 -3.50
C GLN A 539 -25.73 8.00 -4.13
N GLN A 540 -24.82 8.66 -4.86
CA GLN A 540 -25.14 9.86 -5.66
C GLN A 540 -26.18 9.57 -6.76
N ALA A 541 -26.17 8.34 -7.31
CA ALA A 541 -27.20 7.84 -8.22
C ALA A 541 -28.46 7.30 -7.50
N ASN A 542 -28.68 7.68 -6.23
CA ASN A 542 -29.83 7.32 -5.40
C ASN A 542 -30.02 5.81 -5.20
N LYS A 543 -28.95 5.01 -5.20
CA LYS A 543 -29.01 3.58 -4.85
C LYS A 543 -28.94 3.39 -3.33
N LYS A 544 -29.69 2.40 -2.82
CA LYS A 544 -29.74 2.02 -1.39
C LYS A 544 -28.62 1.05 -1.04
N ILE A 545 -27.41 1.58 -0.93
CA ILE A 545 -26.18 0.82 -0.69
C ILE A 545 -25.33 1.55 0.34
N ASP A 546 -24.80 0.81 1.31
CA ASP A 546 -23.91 1.33 2.34
C ASP A 546 -22.58 0.55 2.32
N PHE A 547 -21.56 1.09 2.98
CA PHE A 547 -20.21 0.52 2.99
C PHE A 547 -19.67 0.39 4.41
N ALA A 548 -19.12 -0.77 4.75
CA ALA A 548 -18.35 -0.99 5.96
C ALA A 548 -16.96 -1.54 5.60
N HIS A 549 -15.92 -0.99 6.23
CA HIS A 549 -14.55 -1.42 5.99
C HIS A 549 -13.89 -1.89 7.28
N PHE A 550 -13.30 -3.09 7.24
CA PHE A 550 -12.71 -3.72 8.42
C PHE A 550 -11.21 -3.46 8.48
N ASN A 551 -10.78 -2.88 9.60
CA ASN A 551 -9.38 -2.79 9.98
C ASN A 551 -8.99 -3.78 11.08
N TYR A 552 -9.98 -4.38 11.75
CA TYR A 552 -9.79 -5.35 12.82
C TYR A 552 -10.41 -6.67 12.37
N ILE A 553 -9.56 -7.68 12.17
CA ILE A 553 -9.94 -8.98 11.59
C ILE A 553 -10.10 -10.03 12.69
N ASN A 554 -9.19 -10.04 13.67
CA ASN A 554 -9.28 -10.89 14.84
C ASN A 554 -8.75 -10.18 16.10
N PRO A 555 -9.58 -9.92 17.12
CA PRO A 555 -11.04 -10.07 17.11
C PRO A 555 -11.71 -9.02 16.20
N LEU A 556 -12.97 -9.29 15.85
CA LEU A 556 -13.82 -8.34 15.12
C LEU A 556 -14.35 -7.23 16.06
N PRO A 557 -14.72 -6.05 15.54
CA PRO A 557 -15.45 -5.05 16.30
C PRO A 557 -16.74 -5.62 16.89
N LYS A 558 -17.06 -5.29 18.15
CA LYS A 558 -18.16 -5.91 18.90
C LYS A 558 -19.54 -5.72 18.27
N ASN A 559 -19.76 -4.57 17.64
CA ASN A 559 -21.04 -4.22 17.03
C ASN A 559 -21.24 -4.84 15.63
N THR A 560 -20.31 -5.68 15.15
CA THR A 560 -20.37 -6.28 13.80
C THR A 560 -21.69 -6.98 13.53
N GLN A 561 -22.14 -7.85 14.45
CA GLN A 561 -23.41 -8.57 14.29
C GLN A 561 -24.60 -7.62 14.21
N GLN A 562 -24.67 -6.64 15.12
CA GLN A 562 -25.75 -5.65 15.18
C GLN A 562 -25.82 -4.82 13.89
N ILE A 563 -24.69 -4.51 13.27
CA ILE A 563 -24.67 -3.84 11.96
C ILE A 563 -25.16 -4.77 10.88
N PHE A 564 -24.64 -5.99 10.81
CA PHE A 564 -24.93 -6.92 9.73
C PHE A 564 -26.42 -7.32 9.70
N GLU A 565 -27.07 -7.45 10.85
CA GLU A 565 -28.50 -7.75 10.97
C GLU A 565 -29.43 -6.69 10.37
N LYS A 566 -28.94 -5.48 10.08
CA LYS A 566 -29.74 -4.39 9.48
C LYS A 566 -29.88 -4.50 7.96
N TYR A 567 -29.15 -5.40 7.31
CA TYR A 567 -29.07 -5.47 5.85
C TYR A 567 -29.57 -6.81 5.30
N ASP A 568 -30.28 -6.74 4.16
CA ASP A 568 -30.81 -7.92 3.47
C ASP A 568 -29.68 -8.77 2.86
N LYS A 569 -28.63 -8.10 2.38
CA LYS A 569 -27.48 -8.70 1.71
C LYS A 569 -26.20 -8.03 2.20
N ILE A 570 -25.18 -8.83 2.46
CA ILE A 570 -23.84 -8.36 2.82
C ILE A 570 -22.88 -8.90 1.76
N LEU A 571 -22.31 -8.04 0.92
CA LEU A 571 -21.40 -8.45 -0.15
C LEU A 571 -19.95 -8.15 0.25
N VAL A 572 -19.21 -9.21 0.59
CA VAL A 572 -17.79 -9.11 0.95
C VAL A 572 -16.95 -9.14 -0.32
N CYS A 573 -16.20 -8.08 -0.57
CA CYS A 573 -15.38 -7.90 -1.77
C CYS A 573 -13.90 -8.07 -1.42
N GLU A 574 -13.23 -9.04 -2.03
CA GLU A 574 -11.85 -9.41 -1.66
C GLU A 574 -10.97 -9.70 -2.87
N LEU A 575 -9.68 -9.36 -2.77
CA LEU A 575 -8.66 -9.76 -3.75
C LEU A 575 -8.11 -11.16 -3.43
N ASN A 576 -9.01 -12.12 -3.19
CA ASN A 576 -8.74 -13.52 -2.87
C ASN A 576 -10.02 -14.35 -3.15
N MET A 577 -10.05 -15.64 -2.77
CA MET A 577 -11.21 -16.54 -2.97
C MET A 577 -12.29 -16.49 -1.87
N GLY A 578 -12.41 -15.41 -1.09
CA GLY A 578 -13.41 -15.22 -0.04
C GLY A 578 -12.96 -15.66 1.36
N GLN A 579 -11.69 -15.40 1.74
CA GLN A 579 -11.17 -15.80 3.06
C GLN A 579 -11.88 -15.07 4.21
N PHE A 580 -12.04 -13.75 4.11
CA PHE A 580 -12.75 -12.99 5.14
C PHE A 580 -14.24 -13.31 5.15
N ALA A 581 -14.86 -13.46 3.98
CA ALA A 581 -16.25 -13.88 3.87
C ALA A 581 -16.50 -15.22 4.59
N SER A 582 -15.57 -16.17 4.46
CA SER A 582 -15.64 -17.47 5.13
C SER A 582 -15.51 -17.33 6.66
N LEU A 583 -14.59 -16.48 7.14
CA LEU A 583 -14.46 -16.16 8.56
C LEU A 583 -15.76 -15.54 9.12
N LEU A 584 -16.32 -14.55 8.42
CA LEU A 584 -17.55 -13.88 8.83
C LEU A 584 -18.75 -14.83 8.87
N ARG A 585 -18.91 -15.70 7.87
CA ARG A 585 -19.97 -16.74 7.87
C ARG A 585 -19.85 -17.71 9.05
N SER A 586 -18.61 -18.06 9.43
CA SER A 586 -18.35 -18.90 10.60
C SER A 586 -18.75 -18.21 11.91
N LYS A 587 -18.53 -16.90 12.02
CA LYS A 587 -18.87 -16.10 13.21
C LYS A 587 -20.34 -15.73 13.30
N PHE A 588 -21.01 -15.53 12.16
CA PHE A 588 -22.40 -15.05 12.09
C PHE A 588 -23.25 -15.99 11.23
N PRO A 589 -23.50 -17.22 11.70
CA PRO A 589 -24.33 -18.18 10.96
C PRO A 589 -25.75 -17.63 10.81
N GLY A 590 -26.33 -17.79 9.62
CA GLY A 590 -27.70 -17.35 9.30
C GLY A 590 -27.82 -15.98 8.63
N LEU A 591 -26.74 -15.19 8.58
CA LEU A 591 -26.73 -13.94 7.81
C LEU A 591 -26.39 -14.18 6.33
N ASN A 592 -27.00 -13.38 5.45
CA ASN A 592 -26.83 -13.49 4.00
C ASN A 592 -25.53 -12.83 3.52
N ILE A 593 -24.41 -13.48 3.81
CA ILE A 593 -23.06 -13.02 3.44
C ILE A 593 -22.67 -13.62 2.09
N LEU A 594 -22.62 -12.77 1.07
CA LEU A 594 -22.20 -13.05 -0.30
C LEU A 594 -20.72 -12.68 -0.50
N SER A 595 -20.13 -13.15 -1.59
CA SER A 595 -18.72 -12.89 -1.92
C SER A 595 -18.56 -12.39 -3.36
N TYR A 596 -17.75 -11.36 -3.54
CA TYR A 596 -17.22 -10.96 -4.85
C TYR A 596 -15.70 -10.97 -4.80
N ASN A 597 -15.10 -11.80 -5.65
CA ASN A 597 -13.71 -12.22 -5.52
C ASN A 597 -12.94 -11.92 -6.81
N LYS A 598 -11.76 -11.31 -6.71
CA LYS A 598 -10.85 -11.08 -7.84
C LYS A 598 -9.45 -11.61 -7.52
N ILE A 599 -8.93 -12.50 -8.36
CA ILE A 599 -7.64 -13.16 -8.18
C ILE A 599 -6.80 -12.97 -9.46
N GLN A 600 -6.49 -11.71 -9.74
CA GLN A 600 -5.82 -11.30 -10.99
C GLN A 600 -4.51 -10.54 -10.75
N GLY A 601 -4.05 -10.46 -9.49
CA GLY A 601 -2.85 -9.68 -9.13
C GLY A 601 -3.02 -8.16 -9.35
N GLN A 602 -4.26 -7.68 -9.37
CA GLN A 602 -4.63 -6.30 -9.71
C GLN A 602 -5.73 -5.80 -8.77
N PRO A 603 -5.77 -4.48 -8.45
CA PRO A 603 -6.83 -3.91 -7.65
C PRO A 603 -8.19 -3.98 -8.36
N PHE A 604 -9.26 -3.74 -7.60
CA PHE A 604 -10.59 -3.62 -8.19
C PHE A 604 -10.71 -2.36 -9.07
N LEU A 605 -11.44 -2.46 -10.17
CA LEU A 605 -11.90 -1.33 -10.98
C LEU A 605 -13.22 -0.79 -10.43
N VAL A 606 -13.42 0.52 -10.44
CA VAL A 606 -14.67 1.16 -9.99
C VAL A 606 -15.85 0.74 -10.87
N THR A 607 -15.64 0.68 -12.19
CA THR A 607 -16.61 0.24 -13.18
C THR A 607 -17.08 -1.19 -12.92
N GLU A 608 -16.15 -2.13 -12.70
CA GLU A 608 -16.48 -3.53 -12.44
C GLU A 608 -17.27 -3.68 -11.13
N LEU A 609 -16.88 -2.97 -10.07
CA LEU A 609 -17.57 -3.00 -8.77
C LEU A 609 -18.98 -2.45 -8.88
N LYS A 610 -19.18 -1.32 -9.60
CA LYS A 610 -20.50 -0.73 -9.79
C LYS A 610 -21.45 -1.67 -10.52
N GLU A 611 -21.00 -2.35 -11.56
CA GLU A 611 -21.82 -3.34 -12.27
C GLU A 611 -22.25 -4.48 -11.34
N VAL A 612 -21.32 -5.02 -10.56
CA VAL A 612 -21.58 -6.08 -9.58
C VAL A 612 -22.59 -5.63 -8.54
N PHE A 613 -22.42 -4.43 -7.97
CA PHE A 613 -23.32 -3.90 -6.94
C PHE A 613 -24.72 -3.62 -7.48
N ILE A 614 -24.82 -3.08 -8.69
CA ILE A 614 -26.11 -2.85 -9.36
C ILE A 614 -26.85 -4.18 -9.56
N ASN A 615 -26.17 -5.25 -9.92
CA ASN A 615 -26.80 -6.56 -10.10
C ASN A 615 -27.34 -7.10 -8.78
N HIS A 616 -26.58 -7.00 -7.68
CA HIS A 616 -27.02 -7.43 -6.36
C HIS A 616 -28.17 -6.60 -5.76
N LEU A 617 -28.39 -5.38 -6.26
CA LEU A 617 -29.51 -4.50 -5.88
C LEU A 617 -30.80 -4.75 -6.68
N LYS A 618 -30.72 -5.44 -7.82
CA LYS A 618 -31.89 -5.76 -8.67
C LYS A 618 -32.65 -6.99 -8.19
N ASP A 619 -31.89 -7.97 -7.67
CA ASP A 619 -32.39 -9.16 -6.98
C ASP A 619 -32.67 -8.84 -5.51
#